data_AF-A0A0Q8ZPQ6-F1
#
_entry.id   AF-A0A0Q8ZPQ6-F1
#
_cell.length_a   1.000
_cell.length_b   1.000
_cell.length_c   1.000
_cell.angle_alpha   90.00
_cell.angle_beta   90.00
_cell.angle_gamma   90.00
#
_symmetry.space_group_name_H-M   'P 1'
#
loop_
_entity.id
_entity.type
_entity.pdbx_description
1 polymer ?
#
loop_
_entity_poly.entity_id
_entity_poly.type
_entity_poly.pdbx_seq_one_letter_code
_entity_poly.pdbx_strand_id
1 'polypeptide(L)'
;MAEKEETHDEKDRQRFADRVLSIAEDAVYWAIAVILVAGAVALLVAQVKTMFSLLDTPTSNVMLELLDGVLLIFIFVELLYAVRTSLRSHEIAVEPFLIVGILACIKEIVVQSVEAAKLVGQGPEFARTIVQTGVLGALVLVLAVAAWVLRQRSLAAPLQDEGE
;
A
#
# COMPACT_ATOMS: atom_id res chain seq x y z
N MET A 1 43.35 15.23 -30.17
CA MET A 1 43.01 13.79 -30.27
C MET A 1 42.77 13.13 -28.90
N ALA A 2 42.87 13.83 -27.76
CA ALA A 2 42.68 13.26 -26.41
C ALA A 2 41.24 13.40 -25.85
N GLU A 3 40.39 14.24 -26.44
CA GLU A 3 39.04 14.53 -25.91
C GLU A 3 38.00 13.44 -26.25
N LYS A 4 38.35 12.48 -27.12
CA LYS A 4 37.42 11.46 -27.62
C LYS A 4 37.42 10.17 -26.79
N GLU A 5 38.46 9.91 -25.98
CA GLU A 5 38.56 8.69 -25.17
C GLU A 5 37.86 8.81 -23.80
N GLU A 6 37.86 9.98 -23.16
CA GLU A 6 37.22 10.15 -21.83
C GLU A 6 35.68 10.06 -21.88
N THR A 7 35.07 10.46 -23.00
CA THR A 7 33.59 10.44 -23.15
C THR A 7 32.99 9.05 -23.42
N HIS A 8 33.82 8.05 -23.74
CA HIS A 8 33.35 6.68 -24.02
C HIS A 8 33.31 5.83 -22.74
N ASP A 9 34.29 6.00 -21.85
CA ASP A 9 34.39 5.24 -20.59
C ASP A 9 33.29 5.62 -19.57
N GLU A 10 32.92 6.90 -19.46
CA GLU A 10 31.83 7.33 -18.58
C GLU A 10 30.46 6.80 -19.02
N LYS A 11 30.21 6.74 -20.34
CA LYS A 11 28.95 6.23 -20.89
C LYS A 11 28.80 4.73 -20.70
N ASP A 12 29.90 3.97 -20.82
CA ASP A 12 29.86 2.52 -20.61
C ASP A 12 29.75 2.17 -19.12
N ARG A 13 30.34 2.97 -18.22
CA ARG A 13 30.20 2.81 -16.77
C ARG A 13 28.80 3.16 -16.25
N GLN A 14 28.17 4.21 -16.80
CA GLN A 14 26.77 4.56 -16.53
C GLN A 14 25.82 3.45 -16.99
N ARG A 15 25.99 2.93 -18.21
CA ARG A 15 25.18 1.82 -18.73
C ARG A 15 25.31 0.53 -17.92
N PHE A 16 26.50 0.25 -17.37
CA PHE A 16 26.70 -0.90 -16.50
C PHE A 16 26.05 -0.70 -15.13
N ALA A 17 26.17 0.49 -14.53
CA ALA A 17 25.54 0.83 -13.27
C ALA A 17 24.01 0.74 -13.38
N ASP A 18 23.42 1.32 -14.42
CA ASP A 18 21.98 1.29 -14.67
C ASP A 18 21.46 -0.14 -14.86
N ARG A 19 22.23 -0.99 -15.54
CA ARG A 19 21.86 -2.40 -15.77
C ARG A 19 21.94 -3.25 -14.50
N VAL A 20 22.93 -3.02 -13.65
CA VAL A 20 23.04 -3.73 -12.36
C VAL A 20 21.92 -3.26 -11.42
N LEU A 21 21.62 -1.96 -11.41
CA LEU A 21 20.52 -1.39 -10.64
C LEU A 21 19.17 -1.97 -11.07
N SER A 22 18.89 -2.04 -12.38
CA SER A 22 17.62 -2.56 -12.87
C SER A 22 17.42 -4.04 -12.51
N ILE A 23 18.46 -4.86 -12.61
CA ILE A 23 18.39 -6.29 -12.24
C ILE A 23 18.14 -6.45 -10.74
N ALA A 24 18.81 -5.64 -9.91
CA ALA A 24 18.61 -5.68 -8.47
C ALA A 24 17.19 -5.23 -8.08
N GLU A 25 16.68 -4.18 -8.71
CA GLU A 25 15.32 -3.68 -8.51
C GLU A 25 14.27 -4.73 -8.90
N ASP A 26 14.38 -5.33 -10.08
CA ASP A 26 13.49 -6.39 -10.55
C ASP A 26 13.49 -7.60 -9.59
N ALA A 27 14.67 -7.99 -9.11
CA ALA A 27 14.80 -9.10 -8.16
C ALA A 27 14.09 -8.80 -6.82
N VAL A 28 14.24 -7.57 -6.31
CA VAL A 28 13.57 -7.14 -5.07
C VAL A 28 12.05 -7.15 -5.25
N TYR A 29 11.54 -6.58 -6.33
CA TYR A 29 10.10 -6.57 -6.57
C TYR A 29 9.52 -7.97 -6.75
N TRP A 30 10.24 -8.86 -7.44
CA TRP A 30 9.79 -10.24 -7.59
C TRP A 30 9.75 -10.96 -6.24
N ALA A 31 10.75 -10.75 -5.39
CA ALA A 31 10.78 -11.28 -4.04
C ALA A 31 9.61 -10.76 -3.19
N ILE A 32 9.34 -9.45 -3.22
CA ILE A 32 8.20 -8.84 -2.52
C ILE A 32 6.87 -9.43 -3.02
N ALA A 33 6.70 -9.54 -4.33
CA ALA A 33 5.48 -10.11 -4.92
C ALA A 33 5.26 -11.57 -4.47
N VAL A 34 6.30 -12.40 -4.48
CA VAL A 34 6.21 -13.79 -4.01
C VAL A 34 5.83 -13.87 -2.54
N ILE A 35 6.45 -13.05 -1.68
CA ILE A 35 6.14 -13.02 -0.25
C ILE A 35 4.68 -12.60 -0.02
N LEU A 36 4.21 -11.56 -0.72
CA LEU A 36 2.83 -11.08 -0.61
C LEU A 36 1.82 -12.12 -1.10
N VAL A 37 2.07 -12.78 -2.23
CA VAL A 37 1.20 -13.86 -2.73
C VAL A 37 1.16 -15.02 -1.74
N ALA A 38 2.33 -15.51 -1.31
CA ALA A 38 2.41 -16.64 -0.39
C ALA A 38 1.73 -16.33 0.94
N GLY A 39 1.95 -15.13 1.49
CA GLY A 39 1.31 -14.68 2.74
C GLY A 39 -0.20 -14.54 2.60
N ALA A 40 -0.70 -13.94 1.51
CA ALA A 40 -2.13 -13.83 1.26
C ALA A 40 -2.80 -15.21 1.18
N VAL A 41 -2.18 -16.16 0.47
CA VAL A 41 -2.68 -17.55 0.36
C VAL A 41 -2.66 -18.24 1.72
N ALA A 42 -1.58 -18.11 2.49
CA ALA A 42 -1.46 -18.71 3.81
C ALA A 42 -2.54 -18.20 4.78
N LEU A 43 -2.76 -16.88 4.81
CA LEU A 43 -3.81 -16.24 5.60
C LEU A 43 -5.21 -16.67 5.16
N LEU A 44 -5.45 -16.76 3.85
CA LEU A 44 -6.73 -17.23 3.31
C LEU A 44 -7.01 -18.68 3.75
N VAL A 45 -6.03 -19.56 3.65
CA VAL A 45 -6.17 -20.94 4.13
C VAL A 45 -6.41 -20.99 5.64
N ALA A 46 -5.70 -20.17 6.43
CA ALA A 46 -5.92 -20.07 7.87
C ALA A 46 -7.35 -19.62 8.20
N GLN A 47 -7.83 -18.53 7.58
CA GLN A 47 -9.18 -18.01 7.82
C GLN A 47 -10.27 -18.98 7.40
N VAL A 48 -10.10 -19.70 6.29
CA VAL A 48 -11.05 -20.73 5.87
C VAL A 48 -11.12 -21.87 6.90
N LYS A 49 -9.98 -22.33 7.42
CA LYS A 49 -9.95 -23.35 8.48
C LYS A 49 -10.62 -22.87 9.76
N THR A 50 -10.30 -21.64 10.19
CA THR A 50 -10.92 -21.00 11.36
C THR A 50 -12.43 -20.90 11.18
N MET A 51 -12.91 -20.47 10.01
CA MET A 51 -14.34 -20.40 9.69
C MET A 51 -15.01 -21.77 9.86
N PHE A 52 -14.46 -22.84 9.26
CA PHE A 52 -15.03 -24.18 9.41
C PHE A 52 -15.02 -24.70 10.85
N SER A 53 -14.00 -24.36 11.64
CA SER A 53 -13.92 -24.77 13.05
C SER A 53 -14.92 -24.03 13.95
N LEU A 54 -15.37 -22.84 13.55
CA LEU A 54 -16.23 -21.97 14.36
C LEU A 54 -17.72 -22.13 14.06
N LEU A 55 -18.10 -22.89 13.02
CA LEU A 55 -19.50 -23.20 12.69
C LEU A 55 -20.27 -23.87 13.85
N ASP A 56 -19.55 -24.50 14.80
CA ASP A 56 -20.14 -25.22 15.93
C ASP A 56 -20.24 -24.39 17.24
N THR A 57 -19.85 -23.10 17.26
CA THR A 57 -19.73 -22.29 18.50
C THR A 57 -20.45 -20.93 18.43
N PRO A 58 -20.98 -20.35 19.54
CA PRO A 58 -21.76 -19.10 19.50
C PRO A 58 -21.01 -17.86 18.99
N THR A 59 -21.79 -16.94 18.40
CA THR A 59 -21.50 -16.27 17.11
C THR A 59 -20.94 -14.82 17.16
N SER A 60 -20.74 -14.19 18.31
CA SER A 60 -20.38 -12.75 18.34
C SER A 60 -18.88 -12.44 18.30
N ASN A 61 -18.01 -13.26 18.91
CA ASN A 61 -16.56 -13.03 18.81
C ASN A 61 -15.99 -13.50 17.48
N VAL A 62 -16.57 -14.55 16.93
CA VAL A 62 -16.23 -15.18 15.65
C VAL A 62 -16.25 -14.17 14.50
N MET A 63 -17.26 -13.30 14.43
CA MET A 63 -17.40 -12.37 13.31
C MET A 63 -16.25 -11.35 13.24
N LEU A 64 -15.76 -10.85 14.38
CA LEU A 64 -14.63 -9.92 14.38
C LEU A 64 -13.32 -10.59 14.05
N GLU A 65 -13.09 -11.78 14.56
CA GLU A 65 -11.87 -12.54 14.24
C GLU A 65 -11.81 -12.93 12.76
N LEU A 66 -12.96 -13.22 12.16
CA LEU A 66 -13.08 -13.41 10.72
C LEU A 66 -12.84 -12.11 9.95
N LEU A 67 -13.43 -11.00 10.41
CA LEU A 67 -13.27 -9.68 9.80
C LEU A 67 -11.81 -9.21 9.83
N ASP A 68 -11.13 -9.34 10.97
CA ASP A 68 -9.72 -9.00 11.14
C ASP A 68 -8.82 -9.76 10.16
N GLY A 69 -8.97 -11.09 10.08
CA GLY A 69 -8.16 -11.86 9.14
C GLY A 69 -8.52 -11.61 7.67
N VAL A 70 -9.79 -11.34 7.34
CA VAL A 70 -10.18 -10.91 5.97
C VAL A 70 -9.57 -9.55 5.64
N LEU A 71 -9.52 -8.63 6.60
CA LEU A 71 -8.90 -7.32 6.42
C LEU A 71 -7.39 -7.50 6.24
N LEU A 72 -6.72 -8.34 7.02
CA LEU A 72 -5.32 -8.66 6.82
C LEU A 72 -5.04 -9.22 5.41
N ILE A 73 -5.87 -10.15 4.91
CA ILE A 73 -5.77 -10.64 3.52
C ILE A 73 -5.91 -9.49 2.52
N PHE A 74 -6.88 -8.60 2.73
CA PHE A 74 -7.08 -7.43 1.89
C PHE A 74 -5.83 -6.52 1.89
N ILE A 75 -5.07 -6.44 3.00
CA ILE A 75 -3.84 -5.61 3.09
C ILE A 75 -2.80 -6.20 2.14
N PHE A 76 -2.61 -7.52 2.17
CA PHE A 76 -1.65 -8.18 1.29
C PHE A 76 -2.01 -7.99 -0.19
N VAL A 77 -3.29 -8.10 -0.53
CA VAL A 77 -3.78 -7.90 -1.90
C VAL A 77 -3.57 -6.46 -2.37
N GLU A 78 -3.84 -5.48 -1.52
CA GLU A 78 -3.60 -4.06 -1.80
C GLU A 78 -2.12 -3.75 -1.99
N LEU A 79 -1.25 -4.27 -1.10
CA LEU A 79 0.19 -4.11 -1.22
C LEU A 79 0.70 -4.74 -2.51
N LEU A 80 0.17 -5.89 -2.91
CA LEU A 80 0.51 -6.54 -4.17
C LEU A 80 0.10 -5.67 -5.37
N TYR A 81 -1.08 -5.05 -5.31
CA TYR A 81 -1.53 -4.09 -6.32
C TYR A 81 -0.62 -2.86 -6.40
N ALA A 82 -0.19 -2.33 -5.26
CA ALA A 82 0.75 -1.21 -5.17
C ALA A 82 2.11 -1.56 -5.80
N VAL A 83 2.67 -2.71 -5.42
CA VAL A 83 3.94 -3.23 -5.95
C VAL A 83 3.86 -3.44 -7.45
N ARG A 84 2.76 -4.04 -7.95
CA ARG A 84 2.54 -4.24 -9.39
C ARG A 84 2.43 -2.93 -10.15
N THR A 85 1.83 -1.91 -9.55
CA THR A 85 1.69 -0.58 -10.16
C THR A 85 3.03 0.16 -10.19
N SER A 86 3.85 0.02 -9.15
CA SER A 86 5.23 0.53 -9.10
C SER A 86 6.09 -0.09 -10.20
N LEU A 87 6.03 -1.43 -10.32
CA LEU A 87 6.72 -2.19 -11.37
C LEU A 87 6.37 -1.73 -12.79
N ARG A 88 5.12 -1.33 -13.05
CA ARG A 88 4.70 -0.93 -14.39
C ARG A 88 5.21 0.46 -14.80
N SER A 89 5.42 1.34 -13.84
CA SER A 89 5.74 2.75 -14.13
C SER A 89 7.25 3.04 -14.16
N HIS A 90 8.12 2.16 -13.64
CA HIS A 90 9.57 2.38 -13.47
C HIS A 90 9.95 3.72 -12.78
N GLU A 91 8.97 4.39 -12.19
CA GLU A 91 9.08 5.59 -11.40
C GLU A 91 8.09 5.44 -10.23
N ILE A 92 8.50 5.88 -9.05
CA ILE A 92 7.59 5.98 -7.90
C ILE A 92 6.64 7.15 -8.19
N ALA A 93 5.60 6.87 -8.98
CA ALA A 93 4.49 7.78 -9.13
C ALA A 93 3.85 7.94 -7.74
N VAL A 94 3.98 9.13 -7.16
CA VAL A 94 3.55 9.44 -5.79
C VAL A 94 2.03 9.25 -5.63
N GLU A 95 1.28 9.42 -6.72
CA GLU A 95 -0.18 9.31 -6.75
C GLU A 95 -0.72 7.90 -6.43
N PRO A 96 -0.27 6.81 -7.08
CA PRO A 96 -0.59 5.44 -6.68
C PRO A 96 -0.31 5.13 -5.21
N PHE A 97 0.81 5.61 -4.68
CA PHE A 97 1.18 5.34 -3.29
C PHE A 97 0.25 6.05 -2.30
N LEU A 98 -0.14 7.29 -2.60
CA LEU A 98 -1.13 8.03 -1.80
C LEU A 98 -2.50 7.39 -1.82
N ILE A 99 -2.96 6.87 -2.97
CA ILE A 99 -4.24 6.16 -3.09
C ILE A 99 -4.24 4.92 -2.20
N VAL A 100 -3.16 4.14 -2.22
CA VAL A 100 -2.99 2.95 -1.36
C VAL A 100 -2.98 3.35 0.11
N GLY A 101 -2.29 4.44 0.48
CA GLY A 101 -2.29 4.96 1.85
C GLY A 101 -3.67 5.40 2.34
N ILE A 102 -4.45 6.07 1.50
CA ILE A 102 -5.84 6.45 1.80
C ILE A 102 -6.69 5.20 2.03
N LEU A 103 -6.56 4.21 1.14
CA LEU A 103 -7.35 2.98 1.21
C LEU A 103 -7.01 2.16 2.47
N ALA A 104 -5.73 2.08 2.84
CA ALA A 104 -5.28 1.47 4.09
C ALA A 104 -5.87 2.16 5.33
N CYS A 105 -5.90 3.50 5.36
CA CYS A 105 -6.49 4.24 6.48
C CYS A 105 -8.01 4.02 6.57
N ILE A 106 -8.73 4.06 5.45
CA ILE A 106 -10.19 3.82 5.41
C ILE A 106 -10.52 2.42 5.92
N LYS A 107 -9.73 1.44 5.51
CA LYS A 107 -9.89 0.06 5.96
C LYS A 107 -9.74 -0.06 7.47
N GLU A 108 -8.69 0.52 8.04
CA GLU A 108 -8.46 0.44 9.48
C GLU A 108 -9.56 1.14 10.30
N ILE A 109 -10.11 2.26 9.78
CA ILE A 109 -11.32 2.89 10.34
C ILE A 109 -12.48 1.90 10.41
N VAL A 110 -12.71 1.11 9.35
CA VAL A 110 -13.79 0.10 9.31
C VAL A 110 -13.54 -0.99 10.35
N VAL A 111 -12.34 -1.60 10.40
CA VAL A 111 -11.98 -2.62 11.42
C VAL A 111 -12.28 -2.08 12.81
N GLN A 112 -11.72 -0.90 13.08
CA GLN A 112 -11.69 -0.31 14.40
C GLN A 112 -13.09 0.12 14.85
N SER A 113 -13.96 0.51 13.91
CA SER A 113 -15.35 0.84 14.22
C SER A 113 -16.14 -0.37 14.73
N VAL A 114 -15.86 -1.57 14.21
CA VAL A 114 -16.54 -2.79 14.70
C VAL A 114 -15.97 -3.26 16.03
N GLU A 115 -14.66 -3.10 16.26
CA GLU A 115 -14.06 -3.35 17.58
C GLU A 115 -14.57 -2.34 18.63
N ALA A 116 -14.71 -1.06 18.26
CA ALA A 116 -15.28 -0.02 19.12
C ALA A 116 -16.70 -0.36 19.58
N ALA A 117 -17.51 -0.99 18.71
CA ALA A 117 -18.87 -1.39 19.04
C ALA A 117 -18.92 -2.43 20.19
N LYS A 118 -17.88 -3.25 20.36
CA LYS A 118 -17.76 -4.19 21.50
C LYS A 118 -17.40 -3.49 22.81
N LEU A 119 -16.75 -2.33 22.73
CA LEU A 119 -16.30 -1.56 23.88
C LEU A 119 -17.37 -0.58 24.38
N VAL A 120 -18.56 -0.54 23.76
CA VAL A 120 -19.66 0.33 24.19
C VAL A 120 -20.00 0.03 25.65
N GLY A 121 -19.90 1.06 26.50
CA GLY A 121 -20.08 0.95 27.96
C GLY A 121 -18.78 0.79 28.76
N GLN A 122 -17.64 0.52 28.11
CA GLN A 122 -16.32 0.38 28.76
C GLN A 122 -15.54 1.70 28.83
N GLY A 123 -16.26 2.80 29.11
CA GLY A 123 -15.80 4.18 29.30
C GLY A 123 -14.42 4.56 28.71
N PRO A 124 -13.30 4.33 29.45
CA PRO A 124 -11.95 4.71 29.01
C PRO A 124 -11.49 4.07 27.69
N GLU A 125 -11.79 2.79 27.47
CA GLU A 125 -11.34 2.08 26.27
C GLU A 125 -12.13 2.53 25.04
N PHE A 126 -13.44 2.72 25.19
CA PHE A 126 -14.28 3.26 24.13
C PHE A 126 -13.81 4.65 23.69
N ALA A 127 -13.52 5.54 24.64
CA ALA A 127 -13.02 6.88 24.33
C ALA A 127 -11.67 6.85 23.59
N ARG A 128 -10.76 5.95 23.98
CA ARG A 128 -9.47 5.77 23.29
C ARG A 128 -9.67 5.31 21.84
N THR A 129 -10.55 4.34 21.61
CA THR A 129 -10.82 3.83 20.26
C THR A 129 -11.45 4.90 19.38
N ILE A 130 -12.39 5.69 19.90
CA ILE A 130 -12.99 6.82 19.18
C ILE A 130 -11.93 7.86 18.79
N VAL A 131 -11.02 8.21 19.70
CA VAL A 131 -9.93 9.16 19.41
C VAL A 131 -9.00 8.60 18.32
N GLN A 132 -8.61 7.33 18.42
CA GLN A 132 -7.75 6.69 17.41
C GLN A 132 -8.43 6.67 16.04
N THR A 133 -9.72 6.34 15.96
CA THR A 133 -10.50 6.42 14.72
C THR A 133 -10.58 7.85 14.18
N GLY A 134 -10.72 8.85 15.06
CA GLY A 134 -10.66 10.27 14.68
C GLY A 134 -9.30 10.68 14.09
N VAL A 135 -8.18 10.19 14.66
CA VAL A 135 -6.83 10.44 14.15
C VAL A 135 -6.64 9.82 12.76
N LEU A 136 -7.11 8.59 12.56
CA LEU A 136 -7.13 7.93 11.25
C LEU A 136 -7.95 8.74 10.23
N GLY A 137 -9.13 9.24 10.63
CA GLY A 137 -9.95 10.11 9.79
C GLY A 137 -9.23 11.40 9.39
N ALA A 138 -8.52 12.04 10.32
CA ALA A 138 -7.70 13.21 10.03
C ALA A 138 -6.54 12.88 9.06
N LEU A 139 -5.90 11.72 9.23
CA LEU A 139 -4.85 11.25 8.33
C LEU A 139 -5.37 11.04 6.90
N VAL A 140 -6.55 10.46 6.74
CA VAL A 140 -7.22 10.33 5.42
C VAL A 140 -7.38 11.69 4.76
N LEU A 141 -7.83 12.70 5.49
CA LEU A 141 -7.99 14.06 4.95
C LEU A 141 -6.65 14.66 4.52
N VAL A 142 -5.59 14.49 5.32
CA VAL A 142 -4.24 14.96 4.98
C VAL A 142 -3.74 14.30 3.69
N LEU A 143 -3.89 12.97 3.57
CA LEU A 143 -3.48 12.24 2.37
C LEU A 143 -4.32 12.62 1.15
N ALA A 144 -5.63 12.82 1.32
CA ALA A 144 -6.52 13.27 0.24
C ALA A 144 -6.14 14.67 -0.26
N VAL A 145 -5.82 15.60 0.65
CA VAL A 145 -5.32 16.93 0.29
C VAL A 145 -3.98 16.84 -0.43
N ALA A 146 -3.04 16.01 0.05
CA ALA A 146 -1.75 15.79 -0.61
C ALA A 146 -1.93 15.25 -2.04
N ALA A 147 -2.82 14.27 -2.22
CA ALA A 147 -3.15 13.72 -3.54
C ALA A 147 -3.79 14.77 -4.45
N TRP A 148 -4.70 15.59 -3.92
CA TRP A 148 -5.33 16.67 -4.67
C TRP A 148 -4.32 17.73 -5.13
N VAL A 149 -3.39 18.14 -4.27
CA VAL A 149 -2.33 19.11 -4.60
C VAL A 149 -1.40 18.56 -5.69
N LEU A 150 -0.99 17.30 -5.60
CA LEU A 150 -0.14 16.67 -6.62
C LEU A 150 -0.86 16.58 -7.96
N ARG A 151 -2.14 16.19 -7.96
CA ARG A 151 -2.94 16.07 -9.18
C ARG A 151 -3.12 17.40 -9.88
N GLN A 152 -3.27 18.51 -9.14
CA GLN A 152 -3.31 19.85 -9.74
C GLN A 152 -2.00 20.24 -10.43
N ARG A 153 -0.85 19.89 -9.84
CA ARG A 153 0.46 20.20 -10.44
C ARG A 153 0.69 19.42 -11.73
N SER A 154 0.24 18.16 -11.78
CA SER A 154 0.29 17.34 -12.99
C SER A 154 -0.62 17.88 -14.11
N LEU A 155 -1.77 18.48 -13.76
CA LEU A 155 -2.71 19.08 -14.72
C LEU A 155 -2.27 20.49 -15.19
N ALA A 156 -1.51 21.21 -14.38
CA ALA A 156 -0.98 22.55 -14.69
C ALA A 156 0.27 22.53 -15.60
N ALA A 157 0.71 21.34 -16.05
CA ALA A 157 1.77 21.18 -17.04
C ALA A 157 1.22 20.84 -18.45
N PRO A 158 0.65 21.81 -19.21
CA PRO A 158 0.58 21.71 -20.67
C PRO A 158 1.48 22.74 -21.38
N LEU A 159 2.42 22.20 -22.16
CA LEU A 159 3.11 22.73 -23.38
C LEU A 159 3.90 24.06 -23.29
N GLN A 160 5.16 23.97 -22.88
CA GLN A 160 6.30 24.70 -23.46
C GLN A 160 7.28 23.61 -23.90
N ASP A 161 7.78 23.43 -25.11
CA ASP A 161 7.86 24.13 -26.39
C ASP A 161 7.69 23.01 -27.47
N GLU A 162 7.49 23.19 -28.78
CA GLU A 162 8.38 23.85 -29.72
C GLU A 162 7.58 24.34 -30.93
N GLY A 163 7.62 25.65 -31.11
CA GLY A 163 7.24 26.34 -32.32
C GLY A 163 8.04 27.63 -32.41
N GLU A 164 9.29 27.53 -32.87
CA GLU A 164 10.02 28.57 -33.62
C GLU A 164 11.02 27.90 -34.58
#